data_AF-A0AAW0NGB7-F1
#
_entry.id   AF-A0AAW0NGB7-F1
#
_cell.length_a   1.000
_cell.length_b   1.000
_cell.length_c   1.000
_cell.angle_alpha   90.00
_cell.angle_beta   90.00
_cell.angle_gamma   90.00
#
_symmetry.space_group_name_H-M   'P 1'
#
loop_
_entity.id
_entity.type
_entity.pdbx_description
1 polymer ?
#
loop_
_entity_poly.entity_id
_entity_poly.type
_entity_poly.pdbx_seq_one_letter_code
_entity_poly.pdbx_strand_id
1 'polypeptide(L)'
;MWEYVLATDCFHLGYTEEGHCKGDVNKGLPFPTRLKWDLSTECQEVIESSFMLAKQIADDVDFYGYLFNDFGKGLIKKCRTSPDAFIQMALQLAQFRDQKVFCLTYESSMTRMFRDGRTETVRSCTSEAVAFVRAMEDSDATKAQRLALFKIAADKHQNMYRLAMTGAGIDRHLFCLYIVSKYYGMNSPFLKQVLSEPWKLSTSQTPQQQLNLVDINKFPRYVSSGGGFGPVTDDGYGVSYIIVGENLITFHISCKFSCPDTDSYRFGQQIQKAMLDIQALFSTENGTAICQNGKKHM
;
A
#
# COMPACT_ATOMS: atom_id res chain seq x y z
N MET A 1 -8.62 2.22 14.43
CA MET A 1 -9.39 3.40 14.86
C MET A 1 -10.73 3.48 14.12
N TRP A 2 -10.75 3.67 12.80
CA TRP A 2 -11.99 3.71 12.00
C TRP A 2 -12.94 2.51 12.24
N GLU A 3 -12.46 1.28 12.11
CA GLU A 3 -13.29 0.08 12.31
C GLU A 3 -13.93 0.01 13.69
N TYR A 4 -13.19 0.43 14.71
CA TYR A 4 -13.71 0.48 16.08
C TYR A 4 -14.78 1.56 16.22
N VAL A 5 -14.54 2.77 15.70
CA VAL A 5 -15.51 3.87 15.77
C VAL A 5 -16.78 3.48 15.04
N LEU A 6 -16.70 3.06 13.77
CA LEU A 6 -17.86 2.61 12.99
C LEU A 6 -18.60 1.46 13.67
N ALA A 7 -17.89 0.42 14.13
CA ALA A 7 -18.54 -0.74 14.71
C ALA A 7 -19.23 -0.40 16.04
N THR A 8 -18.60 0.44 16.85
CA THR A 8 -19.18 0.93 18.11
C THR A 8 -20.41 1.79 17.81
N ASP A 9 -20.26 2.72 16.89
CA ASP A 9 -21.31 3.68 16.56
C ASP A 9 -22.54 3.01 15.95
N CYS A 10 -22.35 2.10 14.99
CA CYS A 10 -23.46 1.48 14.27
C CYS A 10 -24.08 0.28 15.01
N PHE A 11 -23.29 -0.52 15.73
CA PHE A 11 -23.77 -1.77 16.35
C PHE A 11 -23.93 -1.71 17.87
N HIS A 12 -23.35 -0.72 18.55
CA HIS A 12 -23.44 -0.61 20.01
C HIS A 12 -24.20 0.64 20.47
N LEU A 13 -23.89 1.82 19.91
CA LEU A 13 -24.57 3.09 20.25
C LEU A 13 -25.88 3.22 19.49
N GLY A 14 -25.80 3.26 18.16
CA GLY A 14 -26.94 3.33 17.24
C GLY A 14 -27.66 4.67 17.24
N TYR A 15 -28.52 4.84 16.23
CA TYR A 15 -29.31 6.06 16.01
C TYR A 15 -30.81 5.75 15.89
N THR A 16 -31.66 6.72 16.22
CA THR A 16 -33.10 6.70 15.94
C THR A 16 -33.35 6.87 14.44
N GLU A 17 -34.58 6.65 13.98
CA GLU A 17 -34.97 6.84 12.56
C GLU A 17 -34.78 8.30 12.08
N GLU A 18 -34.77 9.25 13.02
CA GLU A 18 -34.55 10.68 12.79
C GLU A 18 -33.05 11.06 12.76
N GLY A 19 -32.14 10.10 13.02
CA GLY A 19 -30.70 10.33 13.04
C GLY A 19 -30.11 10.81 14.37
N HIS A 20 -30.88 10.75 15.47
CA HIS A 20 -30.38 11.10 16.80
C HIS A 20 -29.71 9.90 17.47
N CYS A 21 -28.63 10.11 18.24
CA CYS A 21 -28.01 9.04 19.02
C CYS A 21 -29.04 8.42 19.97
N LYS A 22 -29.06 7.09 20.09
CA LYS A 22 -29.89 6.41 21.09
C LYS A 22 -29.37 6.70 22.51
N GLY A 23 -30.30 6.83 23.45
CA GLY A 23 -30.02 7.09 24.87
C GLY A 23 -30.62 8.41 25.35
N ASP A 24 -30.43 8.70 26.63
CA ASP A 24 -30.97 9.91 27.24
C ASP A 24 -30.01 11.09 27.06
N VAL A 25 -30.56 12.24 26.65
CA VAL A 25 -29.79 13.48 26.51
C VAL A 25 -29.31 13.93 27.89
N ASN A 26 -28.00 13.97 28.09
CA ASN A 26 -27.42 14.55 29.28
C ASN A 26 -27.49 16.09 29.22
N LYS A 27 -28.56 16.66 29.79
CA LYS A 27 -28.80 18.12 29.87
C LYS A 27 -27.84 18.84 30.82
N GLY A 28 -27.00 18.12 31.56
CA GLY A 28 -26.01 18.68 32.49
C GLY A 28 -24.64 18.94 31.86
N LEU A 29 -24.43 18.61 30.58
CA LEU A 29 -23.18 18.91 29.89
C LEU A 29 -23.08 20.42 29.62
N PRO A 30 -21.90 21.02 29.85
CA PRO A 30 -21.69 22.43 29.51
C PRO A 30 -21.77 22.64 28.00
N PHE A 31 -22.22 23.82 27.59
CA PHE A 31 -22.20 24.19 26.18
C PHE A 31 -20.76 24.26 25.66
N PRO A 32 -20.50 23.84 24.39
CA PRO A 32 -19.20 24.02 23.77
C PRO A 32 -18.74 25.47 23.86
N THR A 33 -17.53 25.69 24.37
CA THR A 33 -16.96 27.03 24.53
C THR A 33 -16.12 27.36 23.30
N ARG A 34 -16.46 28.45 22.60
CA ARG A 34 -15.68 28.94 21.46
C ARG A 34 -14.31 29.43 21.95
N LEU A 35 -13.25 28.79 21.47
CA LEU A 35 -11.89 29.31 21.61
C LEU A 35 -11.77 30.56 20.71
N LYS A 36 -11.34 31.67 21.31
CA LYS A 36 -11.16 32.97 20.63
C LYS A 36 -9.68 33.27 20.57
N TRP A 37 -9.21 33.63 19.38
CA TRP A 37 -7.85 34.07 19.14
C TRP A 37 -7.90 35.52 18.68
N ASP A 38 -7.04 36.36 19.24
CA ASP A 38 -6.76 37.69 18.71
C ASP A 38 -5.66 37.55 17.66
N LEU A 39 -6.01 37.79 16.39
CA LEU A 39 -5.12 37.53 15.26
C LEU A 39 -4.61 38.87 14.71
N SER A 40 -3.33 39.15 14.93
CA SER A 40 -2.69 40.33 14.34
C SER A 40 -2.66 40.26 12.81
N THR A 41 -2.45 41.39 12.15
CA THR A 41 -2.34 41.47 10.69
C THR A 41 -1.23 40.55 10.17
N GLU A 42 -0.07 40.50 10.84
CA GLU A 42 1.05 39.63 10.48
C GLU A 42 0.66 38.15 10.58
N CYS A 43 -0.11 37.76 11.60
CA CYS A 43 -0.59 36.38 11.72
C CYS A 43 -1.57 36.02 10.60
N GLN A 44 -2.42 36.95 10.18
CA GLN A 44 -3.36 36.75 9.08
C GLN A 44 -2.62 36.54 7.74
N GLU A 45 -1.54 37.29 7.50
CA GLU A 45 -0.67 37.12 6.33
C GLU A 45 -0.01 35.73 6.28
N VAL A 46 0.43 35.21 7.43
CA VAL A 46 0.97 33.84 7.54
C VAL A 46 -0.09 32.79 7.25
N ILE A 47 -1.32 32.98 7.77
CA ILE A 47 -2.45 32.07 7.51
C ILE A 47 -2.74 32.01 6.00
N GLU A 48 -2.83 33.17 5.35
CA GLU A 48 -3.11 33.23 3.90
C GLU A 48 -2.00 32.58 3.08
N SER A 49 -0.73 32.90 3.39
CA SER A 49 0.42 32.29 2.73
C SER A 49 0.47 30.78 2.90
N SER A 50 0.15 30.29 4.10
CA SER A 50 0.09 28.85 4.41
C SER A 50 -1.07 28.16 3.68
N PHE A 51 -2.22 28.82 3.58
CA PHE A 51 -3.37 28.33 2.82
C PHE A 51 -3.03 28.20 1.34
N MET A 52 -2.43 29.23 0.74
CA MET A 52 -2.06 29.22 -0.68
C MET A 52 -1.06 28.09 -0.98
N LEU A 53 -0.05 27.89 -0.12
CA LEU A 53 0.88 26.77 -0.24
C LEU A 53 0.18 25.41 -0.12
N ALA A 54 -0.65 25.23 0.91
CA ALA A 54 -1.38 23.98 1.12
C ALA A 54 -2.34 23.68 -0.03
N LYS A 55 -3.00 24.70 -0.56
CA LYS A 55 -3.89 24.59 -1.73
C LYS A 55 -3.12 24.16 -2.97
N GLN A 56 -1.97 24.77 -3.25
CA GLN A 56 -1.14 24.37 -4.39
C GLN A 56 -0.70 22.90 -4.29
N ILE A 57 -0.29 22.45 -3.10
CA ILE A 57 0.08 21.05 -2.87
C ILE A 57 -1.13 20.13 -3.09
N ALA A 58 -2.31 20.49 -2.58
CA ALA A 58 -3.52 19.69 -2.72
C ALA A 58 -4.03 19.62 -4.16
N ASP A 59 -3.99 20.75 -4.88
CA ASP A 59 -4.45 20.85 -6.27
C ASP A 59 -3.52 20.08 -7.24
N ASP A 60 -2.30 19.76 -6.83
CA ASP A 60 -1.30 19.03 -7.65
C ASP A 60 -1.35 17.50 -7.44
N VAL A 61 -2.20 16.98 -6.54
CA VAL A 61 -2.33 15.52 -6.33
C VAL A 61 -3.30 14.93 -7.34
N ASP A 62 -2.80 14.03 -8.19
CA ASP A 62 -3.64 13.13 -8.97
C ASP A 62 -3.90 11.84 -8.16
N PHE A 63 -5.15 11.40 -8.11
CA PHE A 63 -5.57 10.27 -7.27
C PHE A 63 -6.62 9.40 -7.95
N TYR A 64 -6.36 8.09 -7.93
CA TYR A 64 -7.28 7.06 -8.39
C TYR A 64 -7.40 5.94 -7.36
N GLY A 65 -8.61 5.82 -6.78
CA GLY A 65 -8.98 4.73 -5.89
C GLY A 65 -9.97 3.79 -6.57
N TYR A 66 -9.74 2.48 -6.49
CA TYR A 66 -10.68 1.50 -7.05
C TYR A 66 -10.75 0.20 -6.26
N LEU A 67 -11.86 -0.52 -6.47
CA LEU A 67 -12.11 -1.83 -5.90
C LEU A 67 -11.81 -2.91 -6.94
N PHE A 68 -10.87 -3.79 -6.64
CA PHE A 68 -10.59 -4.98 -7.42
C PHE A 68 -11.39 -6.15 -6.85
N ASN A 69 -12.40 -6.59 -7.60
CA ASN A 69 -13.37 -7.62 -7.20
C ASN A 69 -13.35 -8.87 -8.11
N ASP A 70 -12.42 -8.94 -9.07
CA ASP A 70 -12.23 -10.12 -9.91
C ASP A 70 -11.77 -11.34 -9.08
N PHE A 71 -10.91 -11.10 -8.08
CA PHE A 71 -10.51 -12.06 -7.06
C PHE A 71 -9.85 -11.37 -5.85
N GLY A 72 -9.59 -12.13 -4.78
CA GLY A 72 -8.82 -11.66 -3.63
C GLY A 72 -7.85 -12.71 -3.06
N LYS A 73 -7.50 -12.57 -1.78
CA LYS A 73 -6.54 -13.47 -1.12
C LYS A 73 -6.95 -14.94 -1.17
N GLY A 74 -8.24 -15.25 -1.25
CA GLY A 74 -8.74 -16.63 -1.29
C GLY A 74 -8.27 -17.37 -2.53
N LEU A 75 -8.31 -16.71 -3.70
CA LEU A 75 -7.77 -17.27 -4.94
C LEU A 75 -6.24 -17.25 -4.92
N ILE A 76 -5.61 -16.15 -4.49
CA ILE A 76 -4.14 -16.04 -4.48
C ILE A 76 -3.51 -17.14 -3.60
N LYS A 77 -4.12 -17.46 -2.45
CA LYS A 77 -3.66 -18.56 -1.60
C LYS A 77 -3.80 -19.93 -2.26
N LYS A 78 -4.84 -20.16 -3.08
CA LYS A 78 -4.97 -21.40 -3.88
C LYS A 78 -3.83 -21.54 -4.91
N CYS A 79 -3.33 -20.42 -5.42
CA CYS A 79 -2.12 -20.39 -6.23
C CYS A 79 -0.85 -20.69 -5.42
N ARG A 80 -0.92 -20.91 -4.10
CA ARG A 80 0.21 -21.12 -3.17
C ARG A 80 1.20 -19.95 -3.20
N THR A 81 0.69 -18.74 -3.13
CA THR A 81 1.48 -17.51 -3.10
C THR A 81 1.01 -16.62 -1.96
N SER A 82 1.91 -15.88 -1.32
CA SER A 82 1.51 -14.81 -0.39
C SER A 82 0.68 -13.76 -1.14
N PRO A 83 -0.50 -13.36 -0.63
CA PRO A 83 -1.29 -12.28 -1.23
C PRO A 83 -0.51 -10.98 -1.43
N ASP A 84 0.33 -10.64 -0.45
CA ASP A 84 1.18 -9.45 -0.45
C ASP A 84 2.24 -9.53 -1.55
N ALA A 85 2.99 -10.65 -1.62
CA ALA A 85 3.98 -10.88 -2.67
C ALA A 85 3.36 -10.90 -4.08
N PHE A 86 2.15 -11.45 -4.22
CA PHE A 86 1.42 -11.43 -5.49
C PHE A 86 1.13 -10.00 -5.96
N ILE A 87 0.59 -9.16 -5.07
CA ILE A 87 0.29 -7.76 -5.37
C ILE A 87 1.59 -7.01 -5.67
N GLN A 88 2.65 -7.21 -4.88
CA GLN A 88 3.95 -6.56 -5.12
C GLN A 88 4.53 -6.92 -6.48
N MET A 89 4.45 -8.18 -6.93
CA MET A 89 4.87 -8.57 -8.28
C MET A 89 3.97 -7.97 -9.37
N ALA A 90 2.67 -7.85 -9.13
CA ALA A 90 1.77 -7.15 -10.03
C ALA A 90 2.13 -5.65 -10.15
N LEU A 91 2.51 -5.00 -9.04
CA LEU A 91 2.98 -3.61 -9.03
C LEU A 91 4.29 -3.45 -9.81
N GLN A 92 5.23 -4.40 -9.70
CA GLN A 92 6.46 -4.37 -10.51
C GLN A 92 6.17 -4.50 -12.02
N LEU A 93 5.24 -5.38 -12.39
CA LEU A 93 4.82 -5.54 -13.78
C LEU A 93 4.09 -4.30 -14.30
N ALA A 94 3.17 -3.74 -13.52
CA ALA A 94 2.46 -2.52 -13.86
C ALA A 94 3.42 -1.34 -14.04
N GLN A 95 4.38 -1.17 -13.12
CA GLN A 95 5.39 -0.10 -13.17
C GLN A 95 6.19 -0.17 -14.47
N PHE A 96 6.68 -1.35 -14.83
CA PHE A 96 7.42 -1.52 -16.07
C PHE A 96 6.54 -1.29 -17.31
N ARG A 97 5.28 -1.72 -17.29
CA ARG A 97 4.37 -1.49 -18.42
C ARG A 97 4.02 -0.02 -18.62
N ASP A 98 3.86 0.72 -17.54
CA ASP A 98 3.52 2.14 -17.54
C ASP A 98 4.72 3.02 -17.88
N GLN A 99 5.83 2.84 -17.14
CA GLN A 99 6.99 3.74 -17.19
C GLN A 99 8.15 3.23 -18.07
N LYS A 100 8.09 1.97 -18.53
CA LYS A 100 9.14 1.30 -19.34
C LYS A 100 10.52 1.21 -18.69
N VAL A 101 10.61 1.50 -17.41
CA VAL A 101 11.84 1.44 -16.61
C VAL A 101 11.60 0.69 -15.31
N PHE A 102 12.65 0.04 -14.80
CA PHE A 102 12.68 -0.45 -13.44
C PHE A 102 13.12 0.69 -12.51
N CYS A 103 12.49 0.78 -11.33
CA CYS A 103 12.80 1.81 -10.36
C CYS A 103 12.86 1.23 -8.94
N LEU A 104 13.49 1.97 -8.02
CA LEU A 104 13.46 1.59 -6.62
C LEU A 104 12.02 1.62 -6.11
N THR A 105 11.60 0.48 -5.58
CA THR A 105 10.28 0.32 -4.96
C THR A 105 10.42 0.18 -3.45
N TYR A 106 9.83 1.11 -2.72
CA TYR A 106 9.71 1.06 -1.27
C TYR A 106 8.44 0.28 -0.91
N GLU A 107 8.56 -0.65 0.01
CA GLU A 107 7.44 -1.24 0.73
C GLU A 107 7.64 -1.11 2.24
N SER A 108 6.61 -0.66 2.94
CA SER A 108 6.62 -0.60 4.41
C SER A 108 6.41 -1.98 5.02
N SER A 109 7.36 -2.43 5.84
CA SER A 109 7.23 -3.65 6.66
C SER A 109 7.23 -3.29 8.15
N MET A 110 6.27 -3.81 8.90
CA MET A 110 6.16 -3.53 10.34
C MET A 110 7.17 -4.32 11.16
N THR A 111 7.84 -3.65 12.11
CA THR A 111 8.83 -4.26 13.03
C THR A 111 8.27 -4.44 14.45
N ARG A 112 6.96 -4.66 14.57
CA ARG A 112 6.22 -4.75 15.85
C ARG A 112 6.61 -5.94 16.75
N MET A 113 7.51 -6.82 16.30
CA MET A 113 8.14 -7.82 17.16
C MET A 113 9.15 -7.22 18.14
N PHE A 114 9.60 -5.98 17.88
CA PHE A 114 10.47 -5.23 18.77
C PHE A 114 9.66 -4.20 19.57
N ARG A 115 10.11 -3.92 20.79
CA ARG A 115 9.57 -2.84 21.62
C ARG A 115 9.70 -1.51 20.88
N ASP A 116 8.61 -0.76 20.79
CA ASP A 116 8.51 0.51 20.07
C ASP A 116 8.85 0.41 18.57
N GLY A 117 8.84 -0.81 18.01
CA GLY A 117 9.08 -1.09 16.60
C GLY A 117 8.05 -0.38 15.71
N ARG A 118 8.58 0.36 14.72
CA ARG A 118 7.80 1.06 13.70
C ARG A 118 7.87 0.28 12.39
N THR A 119 8.76 0.68 11.49
CA THR A 119 8.85 0.14 10.14
C THR A 119 10.29 -0.08 9.69
N GLU A 120 10.48 -1.05 8.81
CA GLU A 120 11.63 -1.27 7.94
C GLU A 120 11.17 -1.22 6.47
N THR A 121 12.10 -1.09 5.53
CA THR A 121 11.85 -1.10 4.09
C THR A 121 12.07 -2.49 3.51
N VAL A 122 11.13 -2.94 2.69
CA VAL A 122 11.32 -4.03 1.74
C VAL A 122 11.53 -3.42 0.36
N ARG A 123 12.63 -3.79 -0.29
CA ARG A 123 12.97 -3.32 -1.65
C ARG A 123 12.35 -4.27 -2.68
N SER A 124 11.11 -4.03 -3.09
CA SER A 124 10.35 -4.97 -3.92
C SER A 124 10.93 -5.19 -5.33
N CYS A 125 11.64 -4.19 -5.88
CA CYS A 125 12.31 -4.30 -7.18
C CYS A 125 13.63 -5.08 -7.03
N THR A 126 13.53 -6.41 -7.05
CA THR A 126 14.67 -7.34 -6.98
C THR A 126 15.08 -7.82 -8.37
N SER A 127 16.26 -8.42 -8.50
CA SER A 127 16.68 -9.05 -9.77
C SER A 127 15.72 -10.15 -10.21
N GLU A 128 15.16 -10.89 -9.25
CA GLU A 128 14.14 -11.93 -9.48
C GLU A 128 12.84 -11.32 -10.00
N ALA A 129 12.37 -10.20 -9.42
CA ALA A 129 11.21 -9.46 -9.92
C ALA A 129 11.44 -8.92 -11.33
N VAL A 130 12.62 -8.37 -11.61
CA VAL A 130 13.02 -7.90 -12.95
C VAL A 130 13.00 -9.04 -13.96
N ALA A 131 13.53 -10.21 -13.61
CA ALA A 131 13.52 -11.38 -14.49
C ALA A 131 12.09 -11.85 -14.79
N PHE A 132 11.22 -11.90 -13.78
CA PHE A 132 9.81 -12.20 -13.95
C PHE A 132 9.11 -11.20 -14.88
N VAL A 133 9.28 -9.90 -14.64
CA VAL A 133 8.65 -8.85 -15.45
C VAL A 133 9.11 -8.90 -16.89
N ARG A 134 10.42 -9.09 -17.13
CA ARG A 134 10.95 -9.26 -18.49
C ARG A 134 10.32 -10.46 -19.20
N ALA A 135 10.18 -11.59 -18.52
CA ALA A 135 9.55 -12.77 -19.11
C ALA A 135 8.05 -12.57 -19.40
N MET A 136 7.34 -11.76 -18.62
CA MET A 136 5.95 -11.42 -18.89
C MET A 136 5.78 -10.58 -20.17
N GLU A 137 6.77 -9.76 -20.51
CA GLU A 137 6.75 -8.89 -21.68
C GLU A 137 7.46 -9.49 -22.90
N ASP A 138 8.09 -10.65 -22.75
CA ASP A 138 8.75 -11.40 -23.82
C ASP A 138 7.76 -12.30 -24.57
N SER A 139 7.57 -12.08 -25.86
CA SER A 139 6.66 -12.86 -26.71
C SER A 139 7.06 -14.33 -26.85
N ASP A 140 8.35 -14.63 -26.71
CA ASP A 140 8.91 -15.97 -26.89
C ASP A 140 8.89 -16.77 -25.58
N ALA A 141 8.68 -16.09 -24.44
CA ALA A 141 8.58 -16.73 -23.14
C ALA A 141 7.28 -17.52 -23.00
N THR A 142 7.41 -18.81 -22.74
CA THR A 142 6.29 -19.71 -22.49
C THR A 142 5.59 -19.37 -21.16
N LYS A 143 4.30 -19.75 -21.07
CA LYS A 143 3.53 -19.65 -19.83
C LYS A 143 4.21 -20.33 -18.64
N ALA A 144 4.82 -21.50 -18.87
CA ALA A 144 5.53 -22.25 -17.83
C ALA A 144 6.77 -21.49 -17.32
N GLN A 145 7.56 -20.87 -18.21
CA GLN A 145 8.71 -20.05 -17.83
C GLN A 145 8.27 -18.81 -17.04
N ARG A 146 7.24 -18.09 -17.50
CA ARG A 146 6.67 -16.94 -16.78
C ARG A 146 6.21 -17.31 -15.37
N LEU A 147 5.51 -18.44 -15.24
CA LEU A 147 5.04 -18.94 -13.94
C LEU A 147 6.19 -19.34 -13.01
N ALA A 148 7.23 -19.99 -13.54
CA ALA A 148 8.41 -20.37 -12.75
C ALA A 148 9.15 -19.13 -12.22
N LEU A 149 9.35 -18.10 -13.05
CA LEU A 149 9.98 -16.85 -12.64
C LEU A 149 9.12 -16.06 -11.66
N PHE A 150 7.79 -16.04 -11.85
CA PHE A 150 6.87 -15.46 -10.89
C PHE A 150 7.03 -16.08 -9.50
N LYS A 151 7.12 -17.41 -9.43
CA LYS A 151 7.30 -18.12 -8.14
C LYS A 151 8.60 -17.74 -7.45
N ILE A 152 9.70 -17.71 -8.19
CA ILE A 152 11.00 -17.30 -7.67
C ILE A 152 10.94 -15.87 -7.11
N ALA A 153 10.33 -14.95 -7.87
CA ALA A 153 10.22 -13.55 -7.47
C ALA A 153 9.33 -13.36 -6.24
N ALA A 154 8.19 -14.06 -6.17
CA ALA A 154 7.29 -14.01 -5.03
C ALA A 154 7.91 -14.61 -3.76
N ASP A 155 8.63 -15.74 -3.87
CA ASP A 155 9.32 -16.36 -2.74
C ASP A 155 10.46 -15.48 -2.23
N LYS A 156 11.22 -14.84 -3.15
CA LYS A 156 12.25 -13.86 -2.80
C LYS A 156 11.67 -12.68 -2.02
N HIS A 157 10.57 -12.10 -2.52
CA HIS A 157 9.87 -11.00 -1.85
C HIS A 157 9.40 -11.41 -0.45
N GLN A 158 8.74 -12.57 -0.32
CA GLN A 158 8.29 -13.08 0.96
C GLN A 158 9.44 -13.27 1.96
N ASN A 159 10.58 -13.80 1.51
CA ASN A 159 11.76 -13.94 2.35
C ASN A 159 12.29 -12.56 2.82
N MET A 160 12.39 -11.58 1.92
CA MET A 160 12.82 -10.22 2.27
C MET A 160 11.86 -9.56 3.26
N TYR A 161 10.55 -9.75 3.11
CA TYR A 161 9.57 -9.26 4.06
C TYR A 161 9.76 -9.85 5.46
N ARG A 162 10.03 -11.16 5.55
CA ARG A 162 10.35 -11.81 6.84
C ARG A 162 11.62 -11.28 7.47
N LEU A 163 12.67 -11.05 6.68
CA LEU A 163 13.92 -10.44 7.15
C LEU A 163 13.68 -9.03 7.68
N ALA A 164 12.95 -8.19 6.93
CA ALA A 164 12.60 -6.84 7.36
C ALA A 164 11.80 -6.83 8.67
N MET A 165 10.75 -7.65 8.77
CA MET A 165 9.95 -7.79 9.99
C MET A 165 10.78 -8.19 11.21
N THR A 166 11.78 -9.05 11.02
CA THR A 166 12.68 -9.55 12.07
C THR A 166 13.91 -8.66 12.30
N GLY A 167 13.90 -7.43 11.78
CA GLY A 167 14.97 -6.46 12.02
C GLY A 167 16.26 -6.73 11.26
N ALA A 168 16.23 -7.62 10.27
CA ALA A 168 17.34 -7.96 9.38
C ALA A 168 17.27 -7.21 8.03
N GLY A 169 16.44 -6.17 7.94
CA GLY A 169 16.49 -5.21 6.84
C GLY A 169 17.70 -4.27 6.94
N ILE A 170 18.00 -3.57 5.84
CA ILE A 170 19.23 -2.78 5.73
C ILE A 170 18.97 -1.26 5.73
N ASP A 171 17.79 -0.81 5.31
CA ASP A 171 17.52 0.60 5.06
C ASP A 171 17.54 1.44 6.35
N ARG A 172 16.92 0.99 7.45
CA ARG A 172 17.03 1.72 8.74
C ARG A 172 18.44 1.69 9.30
N HIS A 173 19.19 0.61 9.07
CA HIS A 173 20.59 0.52 9.49
C HIS A 173 21.46 1.53 8.72
N LEU A 174 21.35 1.61 7.40
CA LEU A 174 22.07 2.60 6.58
C LEU A 174 21.69 4.04 6.97
N PHE A 175 20.41 4.29 7.25
CA PHE A 175 19.97 5.59 7.75
C PHE A 175 20.60 5.94 9.10
N CYS A 176 20.70 4.98 10.03
CA CYS A 176 21.40 5.18 11.30
C CYS A 176 22.88 5.57 11.08
N LEU A 177 23.59 4.84 10.20
CA LEU A 177 24.98 5.16 9.86
C LEU A 177 25.13 6.57 9.28
N TYR A 178 24.17 7.02 8.47
CA TYR A 178 24.15 8.38 7.93
C TYR A 178 23.95 9.44 9.02
N ILE A 179 23.00 9.24 9.94
CA ILE A 179 22.80 10.17 11.06
C ILE A 179 24.05 10.26 11.93
N VAL A 180 24.67 9.12 12.23
CA VAL A 180 25.93 9.06 12.99
C VAL A 180 27.06 9.77 12.24
N SER A 181 27.19 9.56 10.92
CA SER A 181 28.24 10.24 10.14
C SER A 181 28.05 11.75 10.15
N LYS A 182 26.80 12.25 10.09
CA LYS A 182 26.50 13.68 10.19
C LYS A 182 26.85 14.26 11.56
N TYR A 183 26.56 13.51 12.63
CA TYR A 183 26.94 13.92 13.99
C TYR A 183 28.46 14.10 14.15
N TYR A 184 29.25 13.19 13.57
CA TYR A 184 30.71 13.26 13.61
C TYR A 184 31.34 14.16 12.53
N GLY A 185 30.54 14.85 11.70
CA GLY A 185 31.06 15.66 10.59
C GLY A 185 31.77 14.84 9.50
N MET A 186 31.50 13.54 9.42
CA MET A 186 32.10 12.62 8.45
C MET A 186 31.34 12.63 7.13
N ASN A 187 32.08 12.79 6.03
CA ASN A 187 31.56 12.63 4.69
C ASN A 187 31.77 11.19 4.20
N SER A 188 30.68 10.49 3.94
CA SER A 188 30.71 9.17 3.30
C SER A 188 30.08 9.26 1.90
N PRO A 189 30.89 9.15 0.83
CA PRO A 189 30.38 9.14 -0.56
C PRO A 189 29.36 8.02 -0.78
N PHE A 190 29.59 6.84 -0.19
CA PHE A 190 28.67 5.70 -0.26
C PHE A 190 27.30 6.03 0.35
N LEU A 191 27.26 6.53 1.59
CA LEU A 191 25.99 6.87 2.25
C LEU A 191 25.27 8.00 1.52
N LYS A 192 26.01 8.97 0.98
CA LYS A 192 25.45 10.05 0.16
C LYS A 192 24.75 9.49 -1.09
N GLN A 193 25.40 8.56 -1.79
CA GLN A 193 24.86 7.94 -3.01
C GLN A 193 23.64 7.07 -2.71
N VAL A 194 23.76 6.11 -1.78
CA VAL A 194 22.69 5.12 -1.56
C VAL A 194 21.39 5.74 -1.01
N LEU A 195 21.51 6.87 -0.29
CA LEU A 195 20.36 7.60 0.25
C LEU A 195 19.82 8.70 -0.68
N SER A 196 20.54 9.04 -1.77
CA SER A 196 20.05 10.00 -2.76
C SER A 196 19.17 9.38 -3.84
N GLU A 197 19.17 8.05 -3.96
CA GLU A 197 18.40 7.35 -4.98
C GLU A 197 16.88 7.46 -4.70
N PRO A 198 16.08 7.95 -5.67
CA PRO A 198 14.65 8.21 -5.47
C PRO A 198 13.82 6.92 -5.42
N TRP A 199 12.89 6.86 -4.47
CA TRP A 199 11.84 5.83 -4.40
C TRP A 199 10.67 6.17 -5.31
N LYS A 200 10.82 5.95 -6.62
CA LYS A 200 9.77 6.31 -7.60
C LYS A 200 8.47 5.51 -7.44
N LEU A 201 8.50 4.37 -6.76
CA LEU A 201 7.29 3.65 -6.38
C LEU A 201 7.30 3.41 -4.87
N SER A 202 6.37 4.04 -4.15
CA SER A 202 6.18 3.84 -2.72
C SER A 202 4.91 3.06 -2.46
N THR A 203 5.01 1.97 -1.72
CA THR A 203 3.90 1.02 -1.51
C THR A 203 3.68 0.72 -0.04
N SER A 204 2.43 0.48 0.34
CA SER A 204 2.09 -0.03 1.67
C SER A 204 0.84 -0.87 1.63
N GLN A 205 0.91 -2.05 2.25
CA GLN A 205 -0.27 -2.78 2.65
C GLN A 205 -0.84 -2.14 3.92
N THR A 206 -2.09 -1.71 3.90
CA THR A 206 -2.79 -1.30 5.13
C THR A 206 -3.58 -2.50 5.67
N PRO A 207 -3.28 -2.98 6.90
CA PRO A 207 -4.01 -4.09 7.47
C PRO A 207 -5.45 -3.68 7.80
N GLN A 208 -6.40 -4.58 7.50
CA GLN A 208 -7.81 -4.43 7.84
C GLN A 208 -8.24 -5.55 8.80
N GLN A 209 -9.31 -5.32 9.56
CA GLN A 209 -9.87 -6.20 10.58
C GLN A 209 -8.84 -6.58 11.64
N GLN A 210 -8.09 -5.60 12.15
CA GLN A 210 -7.24 -5.85 13.32
C GLN A 210 -8.07 -6.21 14.56
N LEU A 211 -9.37 -5.86 14.56
CA LEU A 211 -10.35 -6.21 15.58
C LEU A 211 -11.55 -6.90 14.89
N ASN A 212 -11.97 -8.08 15.39
CA ASN A 212 -13.11 -8.83 14.85
C ASN A 212 -14.46 -8.24 15.31
N LEU A 213 -14.72 -6.97 15.02
CA LEU A 213 -15.90 -6.23 15.51
C LEU A 213 -17.11 -6.29 14.57
N VAL A 214 -16.89 -6.57 13.28
CA VAL A 214 -17.94 -6.60 12.25
C VAL A 214 -17.75 -7.82 11.35
N ASP A 215 -18.83 -8.59 11.17
CA ASP A 215 -18.89 -9.62 10.13
C ASP A 215 -19.07 -8.95 8.76
N ILE A 216 -17.96 -8.78 8.05
CA ILE A 216 -17.91 -8.10 6.74
C ILE A 216 -18.73 -8.80 5.65
N ASN A 217 -19.04 -10.09 5.80
CA ASN A 217 -19.87 -10.81 4.83
C ASN A 217 -21.35 -10.46 5.03
N LYS A 218 -21.78 -10.30 6.29
CA LYS A 218 -23.15 -9.87 6.62
C LYS A 218 -23.34 -8.37 6.45
N PHE A 219 -22.28 -7.59 6.69
CA PHE A 219 -22.31 -6.13 6.72
C PHE A 219 -21.30 -5.50 5.74
N PRO A 220 -21.37 -5.82 4.43
CA PRO A 220 -20.37 -5.38 3.46
C PRO A 220 -20.31 -3.85 3.29
N ARG A 221 -21.41 -3.14 3.60
CA ARG A 221 -21.47 -1.66 3.57
C ARG A 221 -20.62 -0.97 4.63
N TYR A 222 -20.14 -1.71 5.64
CA TYR A 222 -19.31 -1.19 6.72
C TYR A 222 -17.81 -1.49 6.52
N VAL A 223 -17.46 -1.97 5.33
CA VAL A 223 -16.07 -2.15 4.89
C VAL A 223 -15.56 -0.82 4.39
N SER A 224 -14.44 -0.36 4.97
CA SER A 224 -13.72 0.80 4.46
C SER A 224 -12.80 0.42 3.31
N SER A 225 -12.74 1.27 2.30
CA SER A 225 -11.66 1.29 1.31
C SER A 225 -10.31 1.68 1.95
N GLY A 226 -10.30 2.21 3.17
CA GLY A 226 -9.12 2.74 3.85
C GLY A 226 -8.59 4.02 3.23
N GLY A 227 -7.28 4.25 3.33
CA GLY A 227 -6.63 5.46 2.83
C GLY A 227 -5.31 5.18 2.13
N GLY A 228 -4.85 6.18 1.38
CA GLY A 228 -3.55 6.21 0.71
C GLY A 228 -2.65 7.34 1.22
N PHE A 229 -1.59 7.59 0.47
CA PHE A 229 -0.59 8.62 0.70
C PHE A 229 -0.07 9.10 -0.66
N GLY A 230 0.33 10.36 -0.75
CA GLY A 230 0.94 10.94 -1.96
C GLY A 230 2.26 10.26 -2.35
N PRO A 231 2.76 10.46 -3.58
CA PRO A 231 4.06 9.95 -3.99
C PRO A 231 5.18 10.60 -3.17
N VAL A 232 6.30 9.89 -3.01
CA VAL A 232 7.48 10.39 -2.28
C VAL A 232 8.47 11.13 -3.17
N THR A 233 8.27 11.09 -4.48
CA THR A 233 8.99 11.88 -5.49
C THR A 233 7.98 12.53 -6.44
N ASP A 234 8.38 13.62 -7.08
CA ASP A 234 7.49 14.35 -7.99
C ASP A 234 7.15 13.54 -9.25
N ASP A 235 8.04 12.63 -9.64
CA ASP A 235 7.97 11.78 -10.83
C ASP A 235 7.66 10.31 -10.52
N GLY A 236 6.95 10.07 -9.43
CA GLY A 236 6.68 8.74 -8.90
C GLY A 236 5.22 8.50 -8.51
N TYR A 237 4.97 7.29 -8.01
CA TYR A 237 3.67 6.84 -7.54
C TYR A 237 3.67 6.49 -6.06
N GLY A 238 2.58 6.82 -5.38
CA GLY A 238 2.20 6.26 -4.09
C GLY A 238 1.08 5.23 -4.29
N VAL A 239 1.23 4.03 -3.73
CA VAL A 239 0.23 2.95 -3.82
C VAL A 239 -0.04 2.34 -2.45
N SER A 240 -1.24 2.54 -1.92
CA SER A 240 -1.75 1.81 -0.76
C SER A 240 -2.74 0.76 -1.21
N TYR A 241 -2.71 -0.41 -0.59
CA TYR A 241 -3.70 -1.44 -0.85
C TYR A 241 -4.15 -2.17 0.40
N ILE A 242 -5.40 -2.64 0.36
CA ILE A 242 -6.06 -3.32 1.46
C ILE A 242 -6.68 -4.60 0.94
N ILE A 243 -6.42 -5.69 1.64
CA ILE A 243 -6.99 -7.01 1.32
C ILE A 243 -8.18 -7.24 2.24
N VAL A 244 -9.38 -7.25 1.65
CA VAL A 244 -10.65 -7.36 2.37
C VAL A 244 -11.26 -8.75 2.17
N GLY A 245 -11.52 -9.47 3.26
CA GLY A 245 -12.14 -10.79 3.17
C GLY A 245 -11.34 -11.73 2.26
N GLU A 246 -12.03 -12.55 1.46
CA GLU A 246 -11.39 -13.50 0.53
C GLU A 246 -11.33 -13.02 -0.93
N ASN A 247 -12.17 -12.06 -1.31
CA ASN A 247 -12.47 -11.77 -2.73
C ASN A 247 -12.27 -10.31 -3.15
N LEU A 248 -11.87 -9.42 -2.23
CA LEU A 248 -11.83 -7.99 -2.49
C LEU A 248 -10.46 -7.43 -2.14
N ILE A 249 -9.92 -6.59 -3.01
CA ILE A 249 -8.72 -5.79 -2.76
C ILE A 249 -9.05 -4.35 -3.13
N THR A 250 -8.71 -3.41 -2.27
CA THR A 250 -8.84 -1.98 -2.58
C THR A 250 -7.47 -1.40 -2.88
N PHE A 251 -7.39 -0.58 -3.91
CA PHE A 251 -6.18 0.17 -4.28
C PHE A 251 -6.44 1.67 -4.16
N HIS A 252 -5.42 2.39 -3.68
CA HIS A 252 -5.32 3.85 -3.63
C HIS A 252 -4.02 4.21 -4.32
N ILE A 253 -4.11 4.92 -5.43
CA ILE A 253 -2.97 5.27 -6.27
C ILE A 253 -2.91 6.79 -6.35
N SER A 254 -1.73 7.35 -6.18
CA SER A 254 -1.53 8.79 -6.33
C SER A 254 -0.24 9.11 -7.07
N CYS A 255 -0.25 10.19 -7.83
CA CYS A 255 0.93 10.83 -8.40
C CYS A 255 0.73 12.36 -8.37
N LYS A 256 1.52 13.11 -9.16
CA LYS A 256 1.35 14.55 -9.28
C LYS A 256 0.90 14.95 -10.67
N PHE A 257 -0.06 15.88 -10.77
CA PHE A 257 -0.46 16.46 -12.05
C PHE A 257 0.70 17.21 -12.73
N SER A 258 1.63 17.77 -11.95
CA SER A 258 2.82 18.44 -12.47
C SER A 258 3.79 17.51 -13.21
N CYS A 259 3.71 16.19 -13.04
CA CYS A 259 4.54 15.23 -13.75
C CYS A 259 3.77 14.63 -14.94
N PRO A 260 4.11 15.01 -16.19
CA PRO A 260 3.39 14.55 -17.37
C PRO A 260 3.57 13.05 -17.66
N ASP A 261 4.59 12.43 -17.07
CA ASP A 261 4.89 11.02 -17.26
C ASP A 261 4.07 10.11 -16.34
N THR A 262 3.50 10.65 -15.26
CA THR A 262 2.67 9.89 -14.30
C THR A 262 1.18 10.15 -14.48
N ASP A 263 0.36 9.10 -14.36
CA ASP A 263 -1.10 9.18 -14.41
C ASP A 263 -1.68 8.07 -13.52
N SER A 264 -2.38 8.45 -12.46
CA SER A 264 -2.85 7.52 -11.42
C SER A 264 -3.92 6.55 -11.95
N TYR A 265 -4.77 7.01 -12.88
CA TYR A 265 -5.82 6.21 -13.50
C TYR A 265 -5.23 5.18 -14.46
N ARG A 266 -4.35 5.64 -15.38
CA ARG A 266 -3.62 4.78 -16.32
C ARG A 266 -2.80 3.72 -15.56
N PHE A 267 -2.13 4.13 -14.48
CA PHE A 267 -1.38 3.20 -13.66
C PHE A 267 -2.29 2.16 -12.98
N GLY A 268 -3.46 2.58 -12.47
CA GLY A 268 -4.46 1.67 -11.93
C GLY A 268 -4.96 0.63 -12.94
N GLN A 269 -5.17 1.03 -14.20
CA GLN A 269 -5.50 0.10 -15.27
C GLN A 269 -4.38 -0.92 -15.51
N GLN A 270 -3.11 -0.50 -15.45
CA GLN A 270 -1.97 -1.42 -15.57
C GLN A 270 -1.88 -2.38 -14.39
N ILE A 271 -2.20 -1.94 -13.16
CA ILE A 271 -2.27 -2.81 -11.98
C ILE A 271 -3.37 -3.86 -12.15
N GLN A 272 -4.59 -3.45 -12.53
CA GLN A 272 -5.68 -4.39 -12.80
C GLN A 272 -5.30 -5.43 -13.85
N LYS A 273 -4.73 -4.97 -14.98
CA LYS A 273 -4.25 -5.87 -16.04
C LYS A 273 -3.15 -6.82 -15.54
N ALA A 274 -2.17 -6.32 -14.80
CA ALA A 274 -1.10 -7.13 -14.23
C ALA A 274 -1.63 -8.21 -13.27
N MET A 275 -2.59 -7.87 -12.41
CA MET A 275 -3.24 -8.82 -11.50
C MET A 275 -3.92 -9.96 -12.27
N LEU A 276 -4.68 -9.63 -13.33
CA LEU A 276 -5.36 -10.62 -14.18
C LEU A 276 -4.37 -11.47 -14.98
N ASP A 277 -3.35 -10.86 -15.58
CA ASP A 277 -2.34 -11.58 -16.36
C ASP A 277 -1.55 -12.58 -15.50
N ILE A 278 -1.19 -12.20 -14.28
CA ILE A 278 -0.53 -13.10 -13.33
C ILE A 278 -1.48 -14.23 -12.92
N GLN A 279 -2.74 -13.94 -12.66
CA GLN A 279 -3.74 -14.96 -12.35
C GLN A 279 -3.86 -15.97 -13.49
N ALA A 280 -3.83 -15.52 -14.75
CA ALA A 280 -3.95 -16.37 -15.92
C ALA A 280 -2.78 -17.37 -16.06
N LEU A 281 -1.61 -17.10 -15.47
CA LEU A 281 -0.48 -18.05 -15.41
C LEU A 281 -0.84 -19.34 -14.65
N PHE A 282 -1.79 -19.29 -13.72
CA PHE A 282 -2.20 -20.42 -12.88
C PHE A 282 -3.37 -21.23 -13.45
N SER A 283 -4.06 -20.71 -14.46
CA SER A 283 -5.17 -21.40 -15.13
C SER A 283 -4.63 -22.46 -16.11
N THR A 284 -5.26 -23.63 -16.21
CA THR A 284 -4.90 -24.64 -17.23
C THR A 284 -5.66 -24.38 -18.54
N GLU A 285 -5.11 -24.82 -19.67
CA GLU A 285 -5.75 -24.71 -20.99
C GLU A 285 -7.11 -25.46 -21.10
N ASN A 286 -7.45 -26.30 -20.11
CA ASN A 286 -8.69 -27.10 -20.08
C ASN A 286 -9.63 -26.75 -18.90
N GLY A 287 -9.61 -25.51 -18.39
CA GLY A 287 -10.69 -24.99 -17.53
C GLY A 287 -10.85 -25.63 -16.15
N THR A 288 -9.91 -26.47 -15.70
CA THR A 288 -9.91 -27.04 -14.34
C THR A 288 -8.75 -26.46 -13.54
N ALA A 289 -9.08 -25.58 -12.59
CA ALA A 289 -8.14 -25.01 -11.64
C ALA A 289 -7.41 -26.14 -10.88
N ILE A 290 -6.08 -26.16 -10.96
CA ILE A 290 -5.27 -27.10 -10.17
C ILE A 290 -5.21 -26.59 -8.73
N CYS A 291 -6.15 -27.06 -7.90
CA CYS A 291 -5.97 -27.16 -6.46
C CYS A 291 -5.72 -28.64 -6.12
N GLN A 292 -4.53 -29.16 -6.45
CA GLN A 292 -4.14 -30.45 -5.88
C GLN A 292 -3.79 -30.26 -4.40
N ASN A 293 -4.70 -30.78 -3.55
CA ASN A 293 -4.50 -30.98 -2.12
C ASN A 293 -3.38 -31.99 -1.91
N GLY A 294 -2.17 -31.49 -1.61
CA GLY A 294 -1.05 -32.30 -1.17
C GLY A 294 -0.79 -32.12 0.32
N LYS A 295 -1.76 -32.45 1.19
CA LYS A 295 -1.46 -32.75 2.59
C LYS A 295 -0.91 -34.17 2.64
N LYS A 296 0.42 -34.33 2.61
CA LYS A 296 1.03 -35.51 3.20
C LYS A 296 1.25 -35.20 4.68
N HIS A 297 0.42 -35.82 5.51
CA HIS A 297 0.72 -35.97 6.93
C HIS A 297 2.02 -36.79 7.05
N MET A 298 3.00 -36.21 7.75
CA MET A 298 3.91 -36.92 8.63
C MET A 298 4.07 -36.06 9.87
#